data_AF-A0A956DXP1-F1
#
_entry.id   AF-A0A956DXP1-F1
#
_cell.length_a   1.000
_cell.length_b   1.000
_cell.length_c   1.000
_cell.angle_alpha   90.00
_cell.angle_beta   90.00
_cell.angle_gamma   90.00
#
_symmetry.space_group_name_H-M   'P 1'
#
loop_
_entity.id
_entity.type
_entity.pdbx_description
1 polymer ?
#
loop_
_entity_poly.entity_id
_entity_poly.type
_entity_poly.pdbx_seq_one_letter_code
_entity_poly.pdbx_strand_id
1 'polypeptide(L)'
;MSSLRLLVPLVALAACLAGCRSGWELGRDHYRDARYPDALAEFSEAEAEYPDLPRQDQAHYALYRGLSYLAVGDAVRADAWLSIAKRELDTHPETFSPEERGRLITAWQSMGRMPGVGAYGQSWFGGAPSD
;
A
#
# COMPACT_ATOMS: atom_id res chain seq x y z
N MET A 1 -51.31 0.17 -15.25
CA MET A 1 -50.26 -0.86 -15.42
C MET A 1 -49.11 -0.35 -16.32
N SER A 2 -48.52 0.81 -16.03
CA SER A 2 -47.42 1.39 -16.85
C SER A 2 -46.17 1.81 -16.06
N SER A 3 -46.16 1.68 -14.73
CA SER A 3 -45.07 2.15 -13.88
C SER A 3 -43.88 1.17 -13.79
N LEU A 4 -44.02 -0.06 -14.30
CA LEU A 4 -43.02 -1.11 -14.15
C LEU A 4 -41.92 -1.10 -15.24
N ARG A 5 -42.12 -0.40 -16.35
CA ARG A 5 -41.20 -0.40 -17.51
C ARG A 5 -40.06 0.62 -17.41
N LEU A 6 -40.19 1.62 -16.53
CA LEU A 6 -39.17 2.66 -16.31
C LEU A 6 -38.12 2.29 -15.25
N LEU A 7 -38.38 1.28 -14.42
CA LEU A 7 -37.44 0.83 -13.38
C LEU A 7 -36.26 0.03 -13.94
N VAL A 8 -36.45 -0.67 -15.06
CA VAL A 8 -35.44 -1.54 -15.68
C VAL A 8 -34.19 -0.79 -16.17
N PRO A 9 -34.29 0.34 -16.92
CA PRO A 9 -33.08 1.07 -17.33
C PRO A 9 -32.38 1.77 -16.16
N LEU A 10 -33.12 2.16 -15.11
CA LEU A 10 -32.56 2.84 -13.95
C LEU A 10 -31.70 1.88 -13.08
N VAL A 11 -32.14 0.63 -12.94
CA VAL A 11 -31.39 -0.42 -12.22
C VAL A 11 -30.16 -0.87 -13.01
N ALA A 12 -30.25 -0.95 -14.35
CA ALA A 12 -29.12 -1.30 -15.20
C ALA A 12 -28.02 -0.23 -15.21
N LEU A 13 -28.38 1.06 -15.16
CA LEU A 13 -27.43 2.16 -15.07
C LEU A 13 -26.73 2.24 -13.70
N ALA A 14 -27.43 1.85 -12.62
CA ALA A 14 -26.86 1.79 -11.28
C ALA A 14 -25.83 0.66 -11.09
N ALA A 15 -25.97 -0.46 -11.82
CA ALA A 15 -25.03 -1.57 -11.77
C ALA A 15 -23.67 -1.26 -12.41
N CYS A 16 -23.61 -0.37 -13.42
CA CYS A 16 -22.35 0.11 -14.00
C CYS A 16 -21.58 1.10 -13.10
N LEU A 17 -22.21 1.60 -12.03
CA LEU A 17 -21.58 2.49 -11.04
C LEU A 17 -21.05 1.73 -9.82
N ALA A 18 -21.23 0.40 -9.75
CA ALA A 18 -20.40 -0.43 -8.90
C ALA A 18 -18.99 -0.39 -9.49
N GLY A 19 -18.22 0.63 -9.08
CA GLY A 19 -16.92 0.94 -9.64
C GLY A 19 -16.08 -0.32 -9.78
N CYS A 20 -15.44 -0.50 -10.93
CA CYS A 20 -14.39 -1.48 -11.11
C CYS A 20 -13.32 -1.20 -10.06
N ARG A 21 -13.47 -1.83 -8.90
CA ARG A 21 -12.49 -1.77 -7.84
C ARG A 21 -11.31 -2.58 -8.35
N SER A 22 -10.20 -1.89 -8.60
CA SER A 22 -9.00 -2.55 -9.11
C SER A 22 -8.50 -3.57 -8.08
N GLY A 23 -7.96 -4.71 -8.55
CA GLY A 23 -7.56 -5.81 -7.65
C GLY A 23 -6.59 -5.36 -6.55
N TRP A 24 -5.76 -4.34 -6.82
CA TRP A 24 -4.87 -3.80 -5.79
C TRP A 24 -5.60 -3.08 -4.64
N GLU A 25 -6.71 -2.39 -4.91
CA GLU A 25 -7.51 -1.75 -3.86
C GLU A 25 -8.19 -2.79 -2.98
N LEU A 26 -8.59 -3.92 -3.56
CA LEU A 26 -9.10 -5.06 -2.81
C LEU A 26 -7.99 -5.67 -1.94
N GLY A 27 -6.80 -5.88 -2.49
CA GLY A 27 -5.62 -6.32 -1.71
C GLY A 27 -5.30 -5.39 -0.53
N ARG A 28 -5.42 -4.07 -0.70
CA ARG A 28 -5.26 -3.10 0.38
C ARG A 28 -6.33 -3.26 1.47
N ASP A 29 -7.58 -3.54 1.11
CA ASP A 29 -8.63 -3.80 2.09
C ASP A 29 -8.35 -5.08 2.90
N HIS A 30 -7.96 -6.17 2.23
CA HIS A 30 -7.56 -7.40 2.92
C HIS A 30 -6.39 -7.15 3.88
N TYR A 31 -5.41 -6.33 3.49
CA TYR A 31 -4.32 -5.93 4.40
C TYR A 31 -4.84 -5.20 5.64
N ARG A 32 -5.76 -4.25 5.47
CA ARG A 32 -6.36 -3.48 6.59
C ARG A 32 -7.16 -4.38 7.54
N ASP A 33 -7.77 -5.43 7.01
CA ASP A 33 -8.49 -6.45 7.78
C ASP A 33 -7.55 -7.50 8.41
N ALA A 34 -6.23 -7.35 8.29
CA ALA A 34 -5.21 -8.32 8.72
C ALA A 34 -5.33 -9.70 8.05
N ARG A 35 -5.96 -9.78 6.87
CA ARG A 35 -6.07 -10.99 6.04
C ARG A 35 -4.93 -11.03 5.02
N TYR A 36 -3.70 -11.19 5.52
CA TYR A 36 -2.50 -11.06 4.68
C TYR A 36 -2.38 -12.08 3.54
N PRO A 37 -2.74 -13.37 3.69
CA PRO A 37 -2.73 -14.31 2.57
C PRO A 37 -3.68 -13.90 1.44
N ASP A 38 -4.90 -13.46 1.79
CA ASP A 38 -5.86 -12.95 0.80
C ASP A 38 -5.33 -11.68 0.13
N ALA A 39 -4.76 -10.76 0.90
CA ALA A 39 -4.15 -9.54 0.35
C ALA A 39 -3.09 -9.87 -0.70
N LEU A 40 -2.23 -10.86 -0.43
CA LEU A 40 -1.19 -11.29 -1.36
C LEU A 40 -1.75 -11.95 -2.62
N ALA A 41 -2.86 -12.68 -2.52
CA ALA A 41 -3.54 -13.23 -3.68
C ALA A 41 -4.03 -12.10 -4.59
N GLU A 42 -4.76 -11.13 -4.04
CA GLU A 42 -5.29 -9.97 -4.77
C GLU A 42 -4.20 -9.11 -5.40
N PHE A 43 -3.11 -8.84 -4.65
CA PHE A 43 -1.98 -8.12 -5.21
C PHE A 43 -1.32 -8.87 -6.37
N SER A 44 -1.26 -10.21 -6.30
CA SER A 44 -0.63 -11.00 -7.35
C SER A 44 -1.49 -11.08 -8.60
N GLU A 45 -2.82 -11.10 -8.46
CA GLU A 45 -3.75 -10.98 -9.60
C GLU A 45 -3.63 -9.59 -10.26
N ALA A 46 -3.49 -8.54 -9.46
CA ALA A 46 -3.32 -7.16 -9.95
C ALA A 46 -1.89 -6.82 -10.43
N GLU A 47 -0.93 -7.75 -10.38
CA GLU A 47 0.48 -7.45 -10.68
C GLU A 47 0.71 -7.02 -12.14
N ALA A 48 -0.09 -7.54 -13.07
CA ALA A 48 -0.01 -7.15 -14.47
C ALA A 48 -0.37 -5.66 -14.69
N GLU A 49 -1.21 -5.09 -13.83
CA GLU A 49 -1.64 -3.69 -13.90
C GLU A 49 -0.65 -2.73 -13.21
N TYR A 50 0.25 -3.26 -12.38
CA TYR A 50 1.19 -2.46 -11.58
C TYR A 50 1.97 -1.41 -12.40
N PRO A 51 2.53 -1.71 -13.59
CA PRO A 51 3.28 -0.73 -14.37
C PRO A 51 2.43 0.45 -14.87
N ASP A 52 1.11 0.25 -15.01
CA ASP A 52 0.17 1.23 -15.56
C ASP A 52 -0.52 2.05 -14.46
N LEU A 53 -0.35 1.66 -13.18
CA LEU A 53 -0.88 2.42 -12.06
C LEU A 53 -0.26 3.82 -11.99
N PRO A 54 -1.00 4.84 -11.51
CA PRO A 54 -0.40 6.12 -11.13
C PRO A 54 0.76 5.90 -10.17
N ARG A 55 1.82 6.71 -10.27
CA ARG A 55 3.03 6.59 -9.44
C ARG A 55 2.72 6.47 -7.94
N GLN A 56 1.79 7.29 -7.46
CA GLN A 56 1.35 7.25 -6.06
C GLN A 56 0.78 5.88 -5.70
N ASP A 57 -0.05 5.29 -6.56
CA ASP A 57 -0.64 3.97 -6.34
C ASP A 57 0.39 2.85 -6.46
N GLN A 58 1.37 2.96 -7.35
CA GLN A 58 2.51 2.04 -7.39
C GLN A 58 3.27 2.01 -6.06
N ALA A 59 3.49 3.18 -5.45
CA ALA A 59 4.15 3.29 -4.15
C ALA A 59 3.34 2.62 -3.03
N HIS A 60 2.02 2.83 -3.00
CA HIS A 60 1.13 2.19 -2.03
C HIS A 60 1.03 0.69 -2.27
N TYR A 61 0.91 0.24 -3.51
CA TYR A 61 0.95 -1.16 -3.89
C TYR A 61 2.21 -1.83 -3.33
N ALA A 62 3.38 -1.25 -3.58
CA ALA A 62 4.65 -1.78 -3.10
C ALA A 62 4.73 -1.83 -1.56
N LEU A 63 4.26 -0.77 -0.90
CA LEU A 63 4.19 -0.73 0.57
C LEU A 63 3.32 -1.86 1.12
N TYR A 64 2.07 -1.94 0.69
CA TYR A 64 1.10 -2.89 1.25
C TYR A 64 1.43 -4.34 0.90
N ARG A 65 1.91 -4.61 -0.32
CA ARG A 65 2.35 -5.95 -0.71
C ARG A 65 3.59 -6.38 0.08
N GLY A 66 4.56 -5.48 0.26
CA GLY A 66 5.75 -5.74 1.06
C GLY A 66 5.43 -6.00 2.54
N LEU A 67 4.55 -5.20 3.14
CA LEU A 67 4.10 -5.41 4.52
C LEU A 67 3.31 -6.72 4.67
N SER A 68 2.51 -7.10 3.67
CA SER A 68 1.78 -8.37 3.66
C SER A 68 2.73 -9.57 3.60
N TYR A 69 3.77 -9.52 2.76
CA TYR A 69 4.80 -10.56 2.73
C TYR A 69 5.56 -10.67 4.05
N LEU A 70 5.89 -9.53 4.66
CA LEU A 70 6.56 -9.53 5.96
C LEU A 70 5.68 -10.17 7.05
N ALA A 71 4.38 -9.86 7.05
CA ALA A 71 3.42 -10.40 8.01
C ALA A 71 3.26 -11.92 7.92
N VAL A 72 3.41 -12.51 6.73
CA VAL A 72 3.39 -13.99 6.55
C VAL A 72 4.78 -14.63 6.71
N GLY A 73 5.81 -13.85 7.06
CA GLY A 73 7.17 -14.33 7.32
C GLY A 73 8.05 -14.49 6.07
N ASP A 74 7.61 -14.03 4.89
CA ASP A 74 8.41 -14.05 3.67
C ASP A 74 9.27 -12.78 3.57
N ALA A 75 10.36 -12.77 4.33
CA ALA A 75 11.27 -11.63 4.40
C ALA A 75 11.94 -11.31 3.05
N VAL A 76 12.17 -12.31 2.19
CA VAL A 76 12.83 -12.11 0.89
C VAL A 76 11.92 -11.33 -0.06
N ARG A 77 10.65 -11.72 -0.18
CA ARG A 77 9.70 -10.98 -1.01
C ARG A 77 9.32 -9.65 -0.38
N ALA A 78 9.24 -9.58 0.96
CA ALA A 78 9.03 -8.32 1.66
C ALA A 78 10.12 -7.31 1.32
N ASP A 79 11.40 -7.72 1.36
CA ASP A 79 12.54 -6.86 1.07
C ASP A 79 12.48 -6.22 -0.32
N ALA A 80 12.09 -7.00 -1.33
CA ALA A 80 11.98 -6.53 -2.71
C ALA A 80 10.96 -5.38 -2.83
N TRP A 81 9.76 -5.58 -2.28
CA TRP A 81 8.67 -4.60 -2.37
C TRP A 81 8.88 -3.40 -1.43
N LEU A 82 9.32 -3.63 -0.21
CA LEU A 82 9.62 -2.55 0.74
C LEU A 82 10.78 -1.69 0.28
N SER A 83 11.73 -2.23 -0.49
CA SER A 83 12.82 -1.44 -1.09
C SER A 83 12.32 -0.44 -2.14
N ILE A 84 11.24 -0.79 -2.85
CA ILE A 84 10.59 0.13 -3.80
C ILE A 84 9.88 1.24 -3.02
N ALA A 85 9.05 0.88 -2.04
CA ALA A 85 8.36 1.86 -1.20
C ALA A 85 9.33 2.79 -0.45
N LYS A 86 10.45 2.25 0.06
CA LYS A 86 11.47 3.05 0.77
C LYS A 86 12.13 4.08 -0.14
N ARG A 87 12.47 3.69 -1.37
CA ARG A 87 13.04 4.62 -2.35
C ARG A 87 12.07 5.75 -2.70
N GLU A 88 10.79 5.42 -2.81
CA GLU A 88 9.76 6.44 -3.05
C GLU A 88 9.65 7.38 -1.85
N LEU A 89 9.62 6.86 -0.61
CA LEU A 89 9.63 7.68 0.61
C LEU A 89 10.84 8.62 0.66
N ASP A 90 12.02 8.13 0.27
CA ASP A 90 13.25 8.92 0.27
C ASP A 90 13.25 10.05 -0.77
N THR A 91 12.51 9.87 -1.86
CA THR A 91 12.45 10.83 -2.97
C THR A 91 11.27 11.80 -2.81
N HIS A 92 10.12 11.31 -2.35
CA HIS A 92 8.85 12.04 -2.19
C HIS A 92 8.24 11.72 -0.81
N PRO A 93 8.68 12.41 0.25
CA PRO A 93 8.21 12.14 1.62
C PRO A 93 6.70 12.31 1.84
N GLU A 94 6.05 13.07 0.98
CA GLU A 94 4.61 13.35 0.97
C GLU A 94 3.75 12.22 0.38
N THR A 95 4.35 11.25 -0.32
CA THR A 95 3.61 10.15 -0.96
C THR A 95 2.84 9.30 0.04
N PHE A 96 3.40 9.11 1.23
CA PHE A 96 2.83 8.27 2.29
C PHE A 96 2.31 9.14 3.44
N SER A 97 1.21 8.71 4.05
CA SER A 97 0.73 9.29 5.31
C SER A 97 1.74 9.08 6.46
N PRO A 98 1.69 9.89 7.54
CA PRO A 98 2.58 9.70 8.70
C PRO A 98 2.55 8.27 9.28
N GLU A 99 1.38 7.64 9.30
CA GLU A 99 1.20 6.28 9.80
C GLU A 99 1.85 5.24 8.88
N GLU A 100 1.67 5.36 7.57
CA GLU A 100 2.31 4.50 6.58
C GLU A 100 3.84 4.62 6.59
N ARG A 101 4.35 5.84 6.76
CA ARG A 101 5.79 6.06 6.96
C ARG A 101 6.30 5.35 8.21
N GLY A 102 5.56 5.45 9.32
CA GLY A 102 5.87 4.71 10.55
C GLY A 102 5.93 3.20 10.31
N ARG A 103 4.90 2.64 9.68
CA ARG A 103 4.86 1.21 9.31
C ARG A 103 6.04 0.80 8.44
N LEU A 104 6.35 1.57 7.40
CA LEU A 104 7.48 1.30 6.51
C LEU A 104 8.82 1.34 7.25
N ILE A 105 9.05 2.35 8.08
CA ILE A 105 10.30 2.49 8.86
C ILE A 105 10.45 1.33 9.84
N THR A 106 9.39 0.98 10.57
CA THR A 106 9.41 -0.16 11.51
C THR A 106 9.66 -1.48 10.78
N ALA A 107 8.99 -1.72 9.66
CA ALA A 107 9.22 -2.90 8.83
C ALA A 107 10.67 -2.97 8.34
N TRP A 108 11.20 -1.85 7.83
CA TRP A 108 12.58 -1.73 7.37
C TRP A 108 13.60 -2.06 8.46
N GLN A 109 13.39 -1.53 9.67
CA GLN A 109 14.23 -1.80 10.84
C GLN A 109 14.14 -3.27 11.28
N SER A 110 12.95 -3.86 11.27
CA SER A 110 12.76 -5.26 11.68
C SER A 110 13.51 -6.25 10.79
N MET A 111 13.75 -5.88 9.52
CA MET A 111 14.58 -6.65 8.58
C MET A 111 16.09 -6.40 8.76
N GLY A 112 16.51 -5.71 9.83
CA GLY A 112 17.91 -5.42 10.13
C GLY A 112 18.49 -4.26 9.31
N ARG A 113 17.67 -3.51 8.58
CA ARG A 113 18.14 -2.34 7.81
C ARG A 113 18.07 -1.09 8.67
N MET A 114 19.18 -0.36 8.72
CA MET A 114 19.17 0.98 9.34
C MET A 114 18.38 1.94 8.43
N PRO A 115 17.52 2.80 8.98
CA PRO A 115 17.06 3.96 8.22
C PRO A 115 18.31 4.77 7.92
N GLY A 116 18.75 4.78 6.65
CA GLY A 116 19.80 5.68 6.21
C GLY A 116 19.42 7.13 6.56
N VAL A 117 20.42 8.01 6.68
CA VAL A 117 20.20 9.44 6.92
C VAL A 117 19.35 9.99 5.76
N GLY A 118 18.03 10.15 5.96
CA GLY A 118 17.09 10.47 4.89
C GLY A 118 15.85 11.24 5.37
N ALA A 119 15.51 12.28 4.59
CA ALA A 119 14.37 13.22 4.63
C ALA A 119 14.10 14.03 5.91
N TYR A 120 14.28 13.47 7.10
CA TYR A 120 14.14 14.18 8.37
C TYR A 120 15.52 14.30 9.00
N GLY A 121 16.24 15.39 8.76
CA GLY A 121 17.61 15.64 9.21
C GLY A 121 17.85 15.64 10.74
N GLN A 122 16.99 15.00 11.52
CA GLN A 122 17.21 14.71 12.93
C GLN A 122 17.71 13.26 13.06
N SER A 123 18.93 13.10 13.54
CA SER A 123 19.35 11.84 14.15
C SER A 123 18.38 11.57 15.31
N TRP A 124 17.59 10.49 15.20
CA TRP A 124 16.72 10.03 16.29
C TRP A 124 17.50 9.68 17.58
N PHE A 125 18.83 9.66 17.52
CA PHE A 125 19.76 9.44 18.62
C PHE A 125 20.57 10.70 19.02
N GLY A 126 20.11 11.91 18.65
CA GLY A 126 20.69 13.17 19.12
C GLY A 126 20.34 13.45 20.59
N GLY A 127 21.10 12.85 21.51
CA GLY A 127 21.07 13.19 22.93
C GLY A 127 21.22 14.69 23.17
N ALA A 128 20.51 15.19 24.17
CA ALA A 128 20.34 16.58 24.55
C ALA A 128 21.65 17.42 24.56
N PRO A 129 21.58 18.74 24.26
CA PRO A 129 22.65 19.63 24.67
C PRO A 129 22.74 19.59 26.21
N SER A 130 23.87 19.12 26.72
CA SER A 130 24.27 19.35 28.10
C SER A 130 24.63 20.83 28.24
N ASP A 131 23.83 21.56 29.01
CA ASP A 131 24.18 22.87 29.57
C ASP A 131 25.42 22.77 30.48
#